data_AF-A0A024JY23-F1
#
_entry.id   AF-A0A024JY23-F1
#
_cell.length_a   1.000
_cell.length_b   1.000
_cell.length_c   1.000
_cell.angle_alpha   90.00
_cell.angle_beta   90.00
_cell.angle_gamma   90.00
#
_symmetry.space_group_name_H-M   'P 1'
#
loop_
_entity.id
_entity.type
_entity.pdbx_description
1 polymer ?
#
loop_
_entity_poly.entity_id
_entity_poly.type
_entity_poly.pdbx_seq_one_letter_code
_entity_poly.pdbx_strand_id
1 'polypeptide(L)'
;MSSTPTHRRSWARNQSAKLLVATFVAVCGLFDAAPQLAPRAGAAPAPEVEYVYDVAVRRHYNFPNNDAIGYGHGICDKVTQGDSYAQVMGDVKRDVTPNDEFAANYLVSYAVNLLCPAQIWQLRNSAANYQSTAG
;
A
#
# COMPACT_ATOMS: atom_id res chain seq x y z
N MET A 1 58.74 -64.24 -34.91
CA MET A 1 59.62 -63.12 -35.29
C MET A 1 58.77 -61.97 -35.79
N SER A 2 59.09 -60.79 -35.29
CA SER A 2 58.47 -59.47 -35.41
C SER A 2 58.62 -58.82 -36.78
N SER A 3 57.54 -58.18 -37.26
CA SER A 3 57.62 -57.06 -38.21
C SER A 3 56.30 -56.27 -38.24
N THR A 4 56.33 -55.07 -37.66
CA THR A 4 55.55 -53.88 -38.08
C THR A 4 56.38 -53.13 -39.16
N PRO A 5 55.89 -52.10 -39.92
CA PRO A 5 54.78 -51.18 -39.61
C PRO A 5 53.93 -50.62 -40.80
N THR A 6 52.91 -49.79 -40.44
CA THR A 6 52.37 -48.60 -41.16
C THR A 6 51.61 -48.81 -42.49
N HIS A 7 50.51 -48.11 -42.86
CA HIS A 7 50.02 -46.78 -42.51
C HIS A 7 48.58 -46.58 -43.04
N ARG A 8 47.87 -45.58 -42.49
CA ARG A 8 46.92 -44.68 -43.18
C ARG A 8 45.57 -45.26 -43.61
N ARG A 9 44.51 -44.86 -42.89
CA ARG A 9 43.25 -44.27 -43.42
C ARG A 9 42.17 -44.27 -42.33
N SER A 10 42.07 -43.20 -41.54
CA SER A 10 40.80 -42.90 -40.83
C SER A 10 40.59 -41.42 -40.49
N TRP A 11 41.45 -40.53 -41.00
CA TRP A 11 41.51 -39.13 -40.58
C TRP A 11 40.56 -38.17 -41.32
N ALA A 12 39.46 -38.67 -41.89
CA ALA A 12 38.54 -37.82 -42.68
C ALA A 12 37.06 -37.93 -42.32
N ARG A 13 36.65 -38.86 -41.44
CA ARG A 13 35.23 -39.06 -41.12
C ARG A 13 34.75 -38.41 -39.81
N ASN A 14 35.66 -38.07 -38.90
CA ASN A 14 35.30 -37.67 -37.54
C ASN A 14 35.44 -36.18 -37.22
N GLN A 15 35.74 -35.33 -38.21
CA GLN A 15 35.86 -33.88 -37.99
C GLN A 15 34.53 -33.13 -38.18
N SER A 16 33.65 -33.60 -39.07
CA SER A 16 32.40 -32.90 -39.40
C SER A 16 31.32 -33.00 -38.33
N ALA A 17 31.35 -34.04 -37.50
CA ALA A 17 30.30 -34.27 -36.48
C ALA A 17 30.53 -33.49 -35.18
N LYS A 18 31.77 -33.05 -34.89
CA LYS A 18 32.07 -32.31 -33.65
C LYS A 18 31.74 -30.82 -33.73
N LEU A 19 31.61 -30.27 -34.93
CA LEU A 19 31.36 -28.84 -35.13
C LEU A 19 29.88 -28.46 -35.06
N LEU A 20 28.94 -29.40 -35.20
CA LEU A 20 27.50 -29.09 -35.18
C LEU A 20 26.87 -29.15 -33.79
N VAL A 21 27.44 -29.90 -32.83
CA VAL A 21 26.91 -29.98 -31.46
C VAL A 21 27.34 -28.78 -30.60
N ALA A 22 28.49 -28.16 -30.91
CA ALA A 22 28.99 -27.01 -30.15
C ALA A 22 28.19 -25.70 -30.40
N THR A 23 27.39 -25.63 -31.47
CA THR A 23 26.68 -24.39 -31.86
C THR A 23 25.28 -24.23 -31.28
N PHE A 24 24.69 -25.24 -30.62
CA PHE A 24 23.32 -25.13 -30.08
C PHE A 24 23.22 -24.68 -28.61
N VAL A 25 24.32 -24.65 -27.85
CA VAL A 25 24.29 -24.25 -26.43
C VAL A 25 24.53 -22.74 -26.23
N ALA A 26 24.93 -22.01 -27.27
CA ALA A 26 25.40 -20.63 -27.15
C ALA A 26 24.37 -19.54 -27.53
N VAL A 27 23.06 -19.84 -27.61
CA VAL A 27 22.02 -18.86 -28.00
C VAL A 27 20.84 -18.80 -27.02
N CYS A 28 20.99 -19.26 -25.77
CA CYS A 28 19.95 -19.07 -24.74
C CYS A 28 20.33 -18.10 -23.63
N GLY A 29 21.49 -17.43 -23.73
CA GLY A 29 22.04 -16.59 -22.66
C GLY A 29 21.81 -15.08 -22.79
N LEU A 30 21.16 -14.58 -23.85
CA LEU A 30 21.03 -13.13 -24.11
C LEU A 30 19.66 -12.54 -23.77
N PHE A 31 18.83 -13.25 -23.01
CA PHE A 31 17.73 -12.60 -22.30
C PHE A 31 18.22 -12.26 -20.89
N ASP A 32 19.10 -11.25 -20.80
CA ASP A 32 19.21 -10.45 -19.59
C ASP A 32 17.80 -9.88 -19.34
N ALA A 33 17.06 -10.53 -18.45
CA ALA A 33 15.86 -9.98 -17.88
C ALA A 33 16.29 -8.81 -16.99
N ALA A 34 16.69 -7.69 -17.60
CA ALA A 34 16.72 -6.42 -16.91
C ALA A 34 15.32 -6.26 -16.30
N PRO A 35 15.17 -6.17 -14.97
CA PRO A 35 13.86 -5.96 -14.37
C PRO A 35 13.35 -4.65 -14.96
N GLN A 36 12.37 -4.75 -15.85
CA GLN A 36 11.65 -3.59 -16.33
C GLN A 36 10.97 -3.04 -15.09
N LEU A 37 11.58 -2.02 -14.47
CA LEU A 37 10.97 -1.29 -13.38
C LEU A 37 9.66 -0.77 -13.94
N ALA A 38 8.56 -1.42 -13.57
CA ALA A 38 7.24 -0.92 -13.91
C ALA A 38 7.18 0.55 -13.47
N PRO A 39 6.64 1.46 -14.31
CA PRO A 39 6.44 2.84 -13.90
C PRO A 39 5.73 2.83 -12.54
N ARG A 40 6.26 3.57 -11.57
CA ARG A 40 5.56 3.72 -10.28
C ARG A 40 4.19 4.32 -10.58
N ALA A 41 3.14 3.57 -10.33
CA ALA A 41 1.79 4.09 -10.38
C ALA A 41 1.69 5.23 -9.35
N GLY A 42 1.54 6.46 -9.84
CA GLY A 42 1.19 7.59 -9.00
C GLY A 42 -0.30 7.52 -8.73
N ALA A 43 -0.70 7.09 -7.54
CA ALA A 43 -2.08 7.29 -7.10
C ALA A 43 -2.28 8.80 -6.91
N ALA A 44 -3.30 9.36 -7.56
CA ALA A 44 -3.74 10.71 -7.23
C ALA A 44 -4.33 10.68 -5.81
N PRO A 45 -3.83 11.48 -4.86
CA PRO A 45 -4.45 11.57 -3.54
C PRO A 45 -5.88 12.12 -3.70
N ALA A 46 -6.86 11.42 -3.13
CA ALA A 46 -8.25 11.87 -3.08
C ALA A 46 -8.81 11.64 -1.66
N PRO A 47 -8.25 12.31 -0.64
CA PRO A 47 -8.56 12.03 0.76
C PRO A 47 -10.04 12.26 1.10
N GLU A 48 -10.70 13.22 0.47
CA GLU A 48 -12.12 13.50 0.64
C GLU A 48 -12.98 12.34 0.12
N VAL A 49 -12.63 11.79 -1.05
CA VAL A 49 -13.35 10.67 -1.66
C VAL A 49 -13.20 9.41 -0.82
N GLU A 50 -11.98 9.12 -0.37
CA GLU A 50 -11.69 7.99 0.51
C GLU A 50 -12.45 8.13 1.84
N TYR A 51 -12.41 9.32 2.45
CA TYR A 51 -13.12 9.59 3.70
C TYR A 51 -14.64 9.40 3.55
N VAL A 52 -15.27 10.02 2.54
CA VAL A 52 -16.73 9.86 2.31
C VAL A 52 -17.09 8.41 2.03
N TYR A 53 -16.27 7.71 1.26
CA TYR A 53 -16.50 6.30 1.00
C TYR A 53 -16.49 5.48 2.29
N ASP A 54 -15.53 5.70 3.19
CA ASP A 54 -15.44 4.94 4.43
C ASP A 54 -16.56 5.27 5.42
N VAL A 55 -16.90 6.56 5.58
CA VAL A 55 -17.82 6.99 6.63
C VAL A 55 -19.28 6.99 6.19
N ALA A 56 -19.57 7.40 4.96
CA ALA A 56 -20.93 7.51 4.45
C ALA A 56 -21.35 6.27 3.64
N VAL A 57 -20.48 5.73 2.78
CA VAL A 57 -20.85 4.61 1.90
C VAL A 57 -20.66 3.25 2.57
N ARG A 58 -19.55 3.02 3.28
CA ARG A 58 -19.31 1.74 3.97
C ARG A 58 -20.04 1.64 5.29
N ARG A 59 -19.94 2.69 6.12
CA ARG A 59 -20.47 2.69 7.48
C ARG A 59 -21.84 3.34 7.64
N HIS A 60 -22.28 4.13 6.66
CA HIS A 60 -23.60 4.78 6.68
C HIS A 60 -23.83 5.65 7.92
N TYR A 61 -22.81 6.38 8.36
CA TYR A 61 -22.97 7.37 9.44
C TYR A 61 -23.89 8.51 9.00
N ASN A 62 -24.77 8.93 9.89
CA ASN A 62 -25.63 10.08 9.70
C ASN A 62 -24.99 11.32 10.33
N PHE A 63 -24.66 12.31 9.50
CA PHE A 63 -23.98 13.54 9.90
C PHE A 63 -24.97 14.71 10.02
N PRO A 64 -24.68 15.72 10.86
CA PRO A 64 -25.39 16.98 10.82
C PRO A 64 -25.43 17.54 9.40
N ASN A 65 -26.61 17.99 8.96
CA ASN A 65 -26.85 18.54 7.62
C ASN A 65 -26.51 17.60 6.43
N ASN A 66 -26.30 16.29 6.68
CA ASN A 66 -25.80 15.33 5.69
C ASN A 66 -24.44 15.71 5.07
N ASP A 67 -23.61 16.45 5.80
CA ASP A 67 -22.32 16.92 5.33
C ASP A 67 -21.16 16.19 6.01
N ALA A 68 -20.74 15.06 5.44
CA ALA A 68 -19.64 14.28 5.97
C ALA A 68 -18.30 15.02 5.89
N ILE A 69 -18.03 15.70 4.76
CA ILE A 69 -16.75 16.39 4.52
C ILE A 69 -16.61 17.59 5.45
N GLY A 70 -17.62 18.46 5.50
CA GLY A 70 -17.62 19.60 6.40
C GLY A 70 -17.53 19.18 7.86
N TYR A 71 -18.21 18.09 8.25
CA TYR A 71 -18.08 17.54 9.60
C TYR A 71 -16.67 17.03 9.89
N GLY A 72 -16.05 16.32 8.94
CA GLY A 72 -14.66 15.85 9.04
C GLY A 72 -13.65 16.99 9.19
N HIS A 73 -13.80 18.07 8.43
CA HIS A 73 -12.98 19.28 8.62
C HIS A 73 -13.25 19.97 9.96
N GLY A 74 -14.49 19.98 10.44
CA GLY A 74 -14.81 20.48 11.77
C GLY A 74 -14.10 19.72 12.89
N ILE A 75 -13.92 18.40 12.75
CA ILE A 75 -13.07 17.59 13.67
C ILE A 75 -11.62 18.07 13.58
N CYS A 76 -11.08 18.24 12.37
CA CYS A 76 -9.72 18.73 12.15
C CYS A 76 -9.47 20.11 12.78
N ASP A 77 -10.46 21.01 12.72
CA ASP A 77 -10.38 22.34 13.31
C ASP A 77 -10.28 22.26 14.84
N LYS A 78 -11.09 21.42 15.48
CA LYS A 78 -11.03 21.19 16.95
C LYS A 78 -9.66 20.68 17.39
N VAL A 79 -9.12 19.69 16.68
CA VAL A 79 -7.77 19.16 16.96
C VAL A 79 -6.71 20.24 16.78
N THR A 80 -6.83 21.05 15.72
CA THR A 80 -5.90 22.17 15.45
C THR A 80 -5.97 23.25 16.53
N GLN A 81 -7.15 23.49 17.11
CA GLN A 81 -7.35 24.41 18.24
C GLN A 81 -6.83 23.86 19.57
N GLY A 82 -6.46 22.58 19.63
CA GLY A 82 -5.90 21.95 20.81
C GLY A 82 -6.92 21.27 21.71
N ASP A 83 -8.15 21.03 21.23
CA ASP A 83 -9.13 20.25 21.97
C ASP A 83 -8.60 18.85 22.29
N SER A 84 -8.86 18.38 23.50
CA SER A 84 -8.44 17.04 23.90
C SER A 84 -9.20 15.97 23.13
N TYR A 85 -8.57 14.80 22.94
CA TYR A 85 -9.22 13.65 22.30
C TYR A 85 -10.58 13.32 22.96
N ALA A 86 -10.67 13.41 24.28
CA ALA A 86 -11.91 13.16 25.02
C ALA A 86 -13.03 14.16 24.69
N GLN A 87 -12.70 15.45 24.50
CA GLN A 87 -13.66 16.47 24.11
C GLN A 87 -14.19 16.22 22.69
N VAL A 88 -13.27 15.99 21.74
CA VAL A 88 -13.63 15.69 20.35
C VAL A 88 -14.51 14.44 20.28
N MET A 89 -14.13 13.36 20.95
CA MET A 89 -14.92 12.12 21.02
C MET A 89 -16.32 12.35 21.62
N GLY A 90 -16.42 13.15 22.69
CA GLY A 90 -17.68 13.48 23.33
C GLY A 90 -18.62 14.28 22.43
N ASP A 91 -18.07 15.19 21.63
CA ASP A 91 -18.84 15.94 20.65
C ASP A 91 -19.29 15.07 19.48
N VAL A 92 -18.41 14.21 18.96
CA VAL A 92 -18.78 13.28 17.89
C VAL A 92 -19.92 12.37 18.33
N LYS A 93 -19.85 11.77 19.53
CA LYS A 93 -20.97 10.97 20.08
C LYS A 93 -22.28 11.76 20.29
N ARG A 94 -22.25 13.09 20.27
CA ARG A 94 -23.47 13.90 20.36
C ARG A 94 -24.10 14.15 19.00
N ASP A 95 -23.28 14.24 17.96
CA ASP A 95 -23.66 14.82 16.68
C ASP A 95 -24.01 13.78 15.60
N VAL A 96 -23.37 12.60 15.63
CA VAL A 96 -23.51 11.56 14.60
C VAL A 96 -24.19 10.31 15.11
N THR A 97 -24.86 9.59 14.22
CA THR A 97 -25.47 8.28 14.50
C THR A 97 -24.93 7.21 13.55
N PRO A 98 -24.54 6.00 14.00
CA PRO A 98 -24.42 5.56 15.40
C PRO A 98 -23.45 6.39 16.23
N ASN A 99 -23.72 6.48 17.54
CA ASN A 99 -23.04 7.38 18.46
C ASN A 99 -22.27 6.66 19.59
N ASP A 100 -21.98 5.37 19.39
CA ASP A 100 -21.17 4.60 20.31
C ASP A 100 -19.69 4.98 20.21
N GLU A 101 -18.89 4.46 21.14
CA GLU A 101 -17.49 4.84 21.24
C GLU A 101 -16.63 4.33 20.09
N PHE A 102 -16.99 3.19 19.50
CA PHE A 102 -16.30 2.66 18.34
C PHE A 102 -16.58 3.53 17.11
N ALA A 103 -17.83 3.95 16.91
CA ALA A 103 -18.21 4.88 15.85
C ALA A 103 -17.46 6.20 15.94
N ALA A 104 -17.44 6.84 17.12
CA ALA A 104 -16.74 8.10 17.30
C ALA A 104 -15.22 7.97 17.07
N ASN A 105 -14.60 6.90 17.58
CA ASN A 105 -13.16 6.67 17.41
C ASN A 105 -12.81 6.48 15.93
N TYR A 106 -13.61 5.69 15.21
CA TYR A 106 -13.45 5.46 13.79
C TYR A 106 -13.49 6.78 13.00
N LEU A 107 -14.51 7.62 13.26
CA LEU A 107 -14.67 8.91 12.59
C LEU A 107 -13.51 9.87 12.87
N VAL A 108 -13.15 10.06 14.14
CA VAL A 108 -12.05 10.96 14.54
C VAL A 108 -10.73 10.52 13.91
N SER A 109 -10.44 9.22 13.97
CA SER A 109 -9.20 8.66 13.42
C SER A 109 -9.12 8.84 11.90
N TYR A 110 -10.19 8.55 11.16
CA TYR A 110 -10.21 8.69 9.70
C TYR A 110 -10.20 10.15 9.24
N ALA A 111 -10.94 11.03 9.93
CA ALA A 111 -10.92 12.46 9.62
C ALA A 111 -9.50 13.03 9.73
N VAL A 112 -8.79 12.73 10.83
CA VAL A 112 -7.44 13.24 11.03
C VAL A 112 -6.41 12.56 10.12
N ASN A 113 -6.54 11.25 9.90
CA ASN A 113 -5.59 10.52 9.04
C ASN A 113 -5.67 10.95 7.58
N LEU A 114 -6.87 11.22 7.06
CA LEU A 114 -7.08 11.52 5.65
C LEU A 114 -7.10 13.04 5.38
N LEU A 115 -7.85 13.81 6.17
CA LEU A 115 -8.14 15.22 5.86
C LEU A 115 -7.13 16.19 6.48
N CYS A 116 -6.53 15.87 7.63
CA CYS A 116 -5.55 16.74 8.30
C CYS A 116 -4.35 15.98 8.89
N PRO A 117 -3.54 15.30 8.05
CA PRO A 117 -2.45 14.43 8.52
C PRO A 117 -1.36 15.17 9.32
N ALA A 118 -1.23 16.49 9.15
CA ALA A 118 -0.34 17.33 9.96
C ALA A 118 -0.69 17.29 11.47
N GLN A 119 -1.94 16.99 11.82
CA GLN A 119 -2.44 16.99 13.20
C GLN A 119 -2.43 15.61 13.87
N ILE A 120 -1.93 14.56 13.20
CA ILE A 120 -1.87 13.20 13.76
C ILE A 120 -1.11 13.18 15.08
N TRP A 121 0.01 13.93 15.18
CA TRP A 121 0.77 13.98 16.43
C TRP A 121 -0.02 14.64 17.55
N GLN A 122 -0.70 15.76 17.28
CA GLN A 122 -1.51 16.48 18.25
C GLN A 122 -2.65 15.59 18.80
N LEU A 123 -3.35 14.89 17.90
CA LEU A 123 -4.40 13.94 18.27
C LEU A 123 -3.86 12.80 19.15
N ARG A 124 -2.74 12.19 18.75
CA ARG A 124 -2.14 11.07 19.51
C ARG A 124 -1.66 11.51 20.88
N ASN A 125 -1.05 12.69 20.97
CA ASN A 125 -0.59 13.25 22.23
C ASN A 125 -1.77 13.55 23.18
N SER A 126 -2.86 14.10 22.65
CA SER A 126 -4.07 14.38 23.45
C SER A 126 -4.83 13.13 23.87
N ALA A 127 -4.62 12.00 23.18
CA ALA A 127 -5.20 10.70 23.51
C ALA A 127 -4.35 9.85 24.48
N ALA A 128 -3.15 10.30 24.90
CA ALA A 128 -2.18 9.46 25.62
C ALA A 128 -2.70 8.78 26.90
N ASN A 129 -3.66 9.39 27.58
CA ASN A 129 -4.30 8.84 28.79
C ASN A 129 -5.80 8.55 28.59
N TYR A 130 -6.25 8.54 27.33
CA TYR A 130 -7.64 8.28 27.02
C TYR A 130 -7.99 6.83 27.33
N GLN A 131 -8.99 6.64 28.18
CA GLN A 131 -9.58 5.33 28.43
C GLN A 131 -10.91 5.28 27.70
N SER A 132 -11.01 4.42 26.70
CA SER A 132 -12.29 4.15 26.07
C SER A 132 -13.21 3.51 27.10
N THR A 133 -14.29 4.18 27.44
CA THR A 133 -15.38 3.54 28.17
C THR A 133 -16.01 2.54 27.22
N ALA A 134 -15.92 1.24 27.52
CA ALA A 134 -16.70 0.25 26.80
C ALA A 134 -18.18 0.59 27.01
N GLY A 135 -18.82 1.06 25.93
CA GLY A 135 -20.27 1.25 25.85
C GLY A 135 -20.90 0.01 25.29
#